data_AF-A0A5B6ZT10-F1
#
_entry.id   AF-A0A5B6ZT10-F1
#
_cell.length_a   1.000
_cell.length_b   1.000
_cell.length_c   1.000
_cell.angle_alpha   90.00
_cell.angle_beta   90.00
_cell.angle_gamma   90.00
#
_symmetry.space_group_name_H-M   'P 1'
#
loop_
_entity.id
_entity.type
_entity.pdbx_description
1 polymer ?
#
loop_
_entity_poly.entity_id
_entity_poly.type
_entity_poly.pdbx_seq_one_letter_code
_entity_poly.pdbx_strand_id
1 'polypeptide(L)'
;YVISGIMMQRVREVVVFIFLTLFSKAVSSISTKPAAYSSVAVEGGGCCLSWRMAVEANNIRAWRTVPTQCLRHIEIYMIGGQYERDLNLIVDHIITYIQAIVVSHDGFDAWILDVDDTCISNILYYRGKRYGCDPYDPNGFKTWALKGGCPAIPAVLRLFNKLVESGFKVFLVTGRDQETLGQATLDNLHNEGFIGYEQLILRSVDHKGQGAVVYKSDIRKQLEGQGYRIWGNVGDQWSDLQGDCTGNRTFKLPNPMYFVP
;
A
#
# COMPACT_ATOMS: atom_id res chain seq x y z
N TYR A 1 -44.82 -42.14 -42.66
CA TYR A 1 -44.81 -40.69 -42.95
C TYR A 1 -43.88 -39.94 -42.00
N VAL A 2 -42.64 -40.43 -41.95
CA VAL A 2 -41.45 -39.61 -41.76
C VAL A 2 -41.24 -38.88 -43.11
N ILE A 3 -40.57 -37.73 -43.12
CA ILE A 3 -40.29 -36.88 -44.29
C ILE A 3 -41.37 -35.80 -44.55
N SER A 4 -41.38 -34.73 -43.73
CA SER A 4 -41.85 -33.41 -44.18
C SER A 4 -41.43 -32.25 -43.26
N GLY A 5 -41.00 -32.50 -42.01
CA GLY A 5 -40.61 -31.43 -41.08
C GLY A 5 -39.13 -31.02 -41.13
N ILE A 6 -38.25 -31.87 -41.65
CA ILE A 6 -36.78 -31.64 -41.64
C ILE A 6 -36.35 -30.67 -42.77
N MET A 7 -37.21 -30.40 -43.75
CA MET A 7 -36.88 -29.54 -44.90
C MET A 7 -37.13 -28.04 -44.67
N MET A 8 -37.79 -27.66 -43.56
CA MET A 8 -38.12 -26.25 -43.27
C MET A 8 -37.18 -25.59 -42.24
N GLN A 9 -36.26 -26.36 -41.66
CA GLN A 9 -35.28 -25.87 -40.68
C GLN A 9 -33.90 -25.57 -41.30
N ARG A 10 -33.56 -26.19 -42.44
CA ARG A 10 -32.30 -25.91 -43.18
C ARG A 10 -32.37 -24.70 -44.12
N VAL A 11 -33.55 -24.19 -44.46
CA VAL A 11 -33.70 -22.97 -45.29
C VAL A 11 -33.57 -21.70 -44.45
N ARG A 12 -33.83 -21.77 -43.14
CA ARG A 12 -33.75 -20.61 -42.24
C ARG A 12 -32.33 -20.31 -41.75
N GLU A 13 -31.42 -21.28 -41.75
CA GLU A 13 -30.00 -21.09 -41.38
C GLU A 13 -29.13 -20.58 -42.54
N VAL A 14 -29.47 -20.90 -43.80
CA VAL A 14 -28.71 -20.44 -44.97
C VAL A 14 -29.00 -18.96 -45.32
N VAL A 15 -30.21 -18.47 -45.05
CA VAL A 15 -30.56 -17.06 -45.32
C VAL A 15 -29.92 -16.08 -44.31
N VAL A 16 -29.62 -16.54 -43.09
CA VAL A 16 -28.93 -15.72 -42.07
C VAL A 16 -27.44 -15.58 -42.38
N PHE A 17 -26.80 -16.58 -43.01
CA PHE A 17 -25.39 -16.50 -43.41
C PHE A 17 -25.12 -15.68 -44.68
N ILE A 18 -26.14 -15.48 -45.53
CA ILE A 18 -25.99 -14.65 -46.76
C ILE A 18 -26.21 -13.15 -46.45
N PHE A 19 -26.92 -12.79 -45.37
CA PHE A 19 -27.02 -11.39 -44.92
C PHE A 19 -25.83 -10.88 -44.10
N LEU A 20 -24.93 -11.76 -43.65
CA LEU A 20 -23.72 -11.39 -42.90
C LEU A 20 -22.47 -11.20 -43.78
N THR A 21 -22.55 -11.42 -45.10
CA THR A 21 -21.40 -11.32 -46.02
C THR A 21 -21.50 -10.21 -47.06
N LEU A 22 -22.52 -9.36 -47.00
CA LEU A 22 -22.72 -8.21 -47.91
C LEU A 22 -22.52 -6.82 -47.27
N PHE A 23 -22.06 -6.74 -46.02
CA PHE A 23 -21.65 -5.48 -45.37
C PHE A 23 -20.15 -5.42 -45.03
N SER A 24 -19.29 -6.11 -45.79
CA SER A 24 -17.83 -6.12 -45.55
C SER A 24 -16.99 -5.34 -46.58
N LYS A 25 -17.56 -4.45 -47.39
CA LYS A 25 -16.76 -3.64 -48.33
C LYS A 25 -17.28 -2.22 -48.48
N ALA A 26 -16.97 -1.37 -47.51
CA ALA A 26 -16.70 0.06 -47.68
C ALA A 26 -16.38 0.72 -46.33
N VAL A 27 -15.18 0.47 -45.80
CA VAL A 27 -14.51 1.48 -44.97
C VAL A 27 -13.23 1.81 -45.69
N SER A 28 -13.32 2.86 -46.51
CA SER A 28 -12.17 3.57 -47.05
C SER A 28 -11.17 3.81 -45.95
N SER A 29 -9.91 3.46 -46.21
CA SER A 29 -8.78 3.78 -45.35
C SER A 29 -8.67 5.30 -45.18
N ILE A 30 -9.32 5.84 -44.16
CA ILE A 30 -8.92 7.12 -43.60
C ILE A 30 -7.62 6.80 -42.86
N SER A 31 -6.50 7.11 -43.52
CA SER A 31 -5.22 7.24 -42.86
C SER A 31 -5.34 8.42 -41.89
N THR A 32 -5.91 8.15 -40.72
CA THR A 32 -5.75 9.03 -39.58
C THR A 32 -4.28 8.91 -39.21
N LYS A 33 -3.45 9.82 -39.74
CA LYS A 33 -2.21 10.20 -39.08
C LYS A 33 -2.56 10.34 -37.59
N PRO A 34 -1.77 9.77 -36.66
CA PRO A 34 -1.96 10.09 -35.26
C PRO A 34 -1.94 11.62 -35.21
N ALA A 35 -3.03 12.22 -34.74
CA ALA A 35 -3.03 13.65 -34.51
C ALA A 35 -1.79 13.90 -33.66
N ALA A 36 -0.82 14.62 -34.23
CA ALA A 36 0.31 15.10 -33.46
C ALA A 36 -0.35 15.83 -32.30
N TYR A 37 -0.28 15.22 -31.12
CA TYR A 37 -0.80 15.81 -29.90
C TYR A 37 -0.02 17.11 -29.80
N SER A 38 -0.67 18.21 -30.16
CA SER A 38 -0.12 19.53 -29.99
C SER A 38 0.28 19.55 -28.53
N SER A 39 1.58 19.58 -28.27
CA SER A 39 2.17 19.72 -26.96
C SER A 39 1.87 21.13 -26.50
N VAL A 40 0.60 21.41 -26.24
CA VAL A 40 0.23 22.39 -25.24
C VAL A 40 0.84 21.83 -23.98
N ALA A 41 1.90 22.49 -23.51
CA ALA A 41 2.56 22.17 -22.26
C ALA A 41 1.50 22.23 -21.16
N VAL A 42 0.88 21.09 -20.88
CA VAL A 42 0.21 20.83 -19.61
C VAL A 42 1.37 20.77 -18.63
N GLU A 43 1.51 21.84 -17.84
CA GLU A 43 2.42 21.90 -16.71
C GLU A 43 2.46 20.53 -16.00
N GLY A 44 3.65 20.04 -15.67
CA GLY A 44 3.98 18.63 -15.42
C GLY A 44 3.23 17.88 -14.29
N GLY A 45 2.12 18.38 -13.76
CA GLY A 45 1.30 17.75 -12.72
C GLY A 45 0.63 16.44 -13.13
N GLY A 46 0.19 16.30 -14.39
CA GLY A 46 -0.49 15.08 -14.85
C GLY A 46 0.41 13.82 -14.82
N CYS A 47 1.66 13.97 -15.26
CA CYS A 47 2.65 12.89 -15.27
C CYS A 47 3.01 12.42 -13.85
N CYS A 48 3.10 13.37 -12.90
CA CYS A 48 3.43 13.06 -11.51
C CYS A 48 2.30 12.39 -10.74
N LEU A 49 1.04 12.70 -11.08
CA LEU A 49 -0.10 11.94 -10.58
C LEU A 49 -0.07 10.50 -11.07
N SER A 50 0.18 10.27 -12.36
CA SER A 50 0.34 8.92 -12.91
C SER A 50 1.52 8.17 -12.32
N TRP A 51 2.65 8.84 -12.11
CA TRP A 51 3.82 8.26 -11.44
C TRP A 51 3.48 7.82 -10.01
N ARG A 52 2.84 8.71 -9.22
CA ARG A 52 2.40 8.39 -7.85
C ARG A 52 1.48 7.16 -7.84
N MET A 53 0.47 7.15 -8.71
CA MET A 53 -0.44 5.99 -8.81
C MET A 53 0.34 4.71 -9.17
N ALA A 54 1.29 4.78 -10.09
CA ALA A 54 2.05 3.62 -10.51
C ALA A 54 3.02 3.09 -9.43
N VAL A 55 3.59 3.95 -8.57
CA VAL A 55 4.37 3.48 -7.41
C VAL A 55 3.46 2.86 -6.35
N GLU A 56 2.31 3.47 -6.05
CA GLU A 56 1.37 2.92 -5.08
C GLU A 56 0.77 1.58 -5.52
N ALA A 57 0.53 1.41 -6.82
CA ALA A 57 0.07 0.16 -7.42
C ALA A 57 1.19 -0.88 -7.63
N ASN A 58 2.41 -0.61 -7.16
CA ASN A 58 3.58 -1.48 -7.32
C ASN A 58 3.99 -1.78 -8.78
N ASN A 59 3.61 -0.92 -9.73
CA ASN A 59 3.99 -1.03 -11.13
C ASN A 59 5.38 -0.45 -11.39
N ILE A 60 5.75 0.60 -10.64
CA ILE A 60 7.11 1.15 -10.62
C ILE A 60 7.76 0.73 -9.30
N ARG A 61 8.82 -0.08 -9.38
CA ARG A 61 9.53 -0.67 -8.24
C ARG A 61 10.98 -0.23 -8.21
N ALA A 62 11.63 -0.37 -7.06
CA ALA A 62 13.07 -0.11 -6.88
C ALA A 62 13.51 1.29 -7.38
N TRP A 63 12.61 2.26 -7.29
CA TRP A 63 12.93 3.66 -7.58
C TRP A 63 13.76 4.23 -6.43
N ARG A 64 14.74 5.08 -6.75
CA ARG A 64 15.74 5.56 -5.78
C ARG A 64 15.33 6.86 -5.10
N THR A 65 14.71 7.75 -5.86
CA THR A 65 14.22 9.05 -5.41
C THR A 65 12.95 9.40 -6.18
N VAL A 66 12.14 10.27 -5.61
CA VAL A 66 11.04 10.93 -6.32
C VAL A 66 11.65 11.71 -7.51
N PRO A 67 11.08 11.62 -8.73
CA PRO A 67 11.53 12.43 -9.85
C PRO A 67 11.48 13.92 -9.48
N THR A 68 12.55 14.67 -9.74
CA THR A 68 12.67 16.05 -9.26
C THR A 68 11.56 16.97 -9.80
N GLN A 69 11.06 16.71 -11.01
CA GLN A 69 9.91 17.39 -11.60
C GLN A 69 8.59 17.15 -10.83
N CYS A 70 8.53 16.10 -10.01
CA CYS A 70 7.37 15.72 -9.21
C CYS A 70 7.40 16.23 -7.77
N LEU A 71 8.44 16.97 -7.37
CA LEU A 71 8.56 17.56 -6.04
C LEU A 71 7.28 18.27 -5.59
N ARG A 72 6.79 19.21 -6.40
CA ARG A 72 5.62 20.02 -6.04
C ARG A 72 4.36 19.18 -5.90
N HIS A 73 4.21 18.16 -6.75
CA HIS A 73 3.09 17.23 -6.69
C HIS A 73 3.12 16.39 -5.41
N ILE A 74 4.28 15.85 -5.03
CA ILE A 74 4.41 15.05 -3.80
C ILE A 74 4.25 15.91 -2.55
N GLU A 75 4.81 17.11 -2.53
CA GLU A 75 4.56 18.08 -1.46
C GLU A 75 3.06 18.35 -1.29
N ILE A 76 2.37 18.77 -2.36
CA ILE A 76 0.92 19.05 -2.30
C ILE A 76 0.14 17.80 -1.88
N TYR A 77 0.53 16.61 -2.32
CA TYR A 77 -0.13 15.38 -1.91
C TYR A 77 0.01 15.15 -0.40
N MET A 78 1.23 15.20 0.13
CA MET A 78 1.54 14.88 1.52
C MET A 78 0.98 15.91 2.52
N ILE A 79 0.98 17.21 2.17
CA ILE A 79 0.58 18.27 3.10
C ILE A 79 -0.70 19.03 2.69
N GLY A 80 -1.26 18.77 1.51
CA GLY A 80 -2.47 19.43 0.99
C GLY A 80 -3.77 18.67 1.27
N GLY A 81 -3.74 17.69 2.17
CA GLY A 81 -4.92 16.97 2.68
C GLY A 81 -5.42 15.80 1.83
N GLN A 82 -4.89 15.58 0.61
CA GLN A 82 -5.26 14.38 -0.16
C GLN A 82 -4.71 13.10 0.50
N TYR A 83 -3.47 13.13 1.00
CA TYR A 83 -2.89 12.04 1.78
C TYR A 83 -3.78 11.63 2.96
N GLU A 84 -4.25 12.59 3.75
CA GLU A 84 -5.15 12.33 4.88
C GLU A 84 -6.50 11.74 4.43
N ARG A 85 -7.08 12.21 3.31
CA ARG A 85 -8.31 11.63 2.76
C ARG A 85 -8.12 10.19 2.34
N ASP A 86 -7.02 9.88 1.66
CA ASP A 86 -6.70 8.53 1.22
C ASP A 86 -6.51 7.59 2.44
N LEU A 87 -5.77 8.04 3.46
CA LEU A 87 -5.59 7.31 4.71
C LEU A 87 -6.92 7.03 5.42
N ASN A 88 -7.77 8.05 5.57
CA ASN A 88 -9.07 7.88 6.23
C ASN A 88 -9.95 6.87 5.48
N LEU A 89 -10.02 6.96 4.14
CA LEU A 89 -10.78 6.01 3.34
C LEU A 89 -10.31 4.56 3.57
N ILE A 90 -8.99 4.33 3.56
CA ILE A 90 -8.43 3.00 3.78
C ILE A 90 -8.73 2.52 5.21
N VAL A 91 -8.53 3.37 6.22
CA VAL A 91 -8.83 3.04 7.62
C VAL A 91 -10.30 2.73 7.83
N ASP A 92 -11.22 3.46 7.22
CA ASP A 92 -12.65 3.20 7.35
C ASP A 92 -13.04 1.84 6.72
N HIS A 93 -12.40 1.46 5.61
CA HIS A 93 -12.51 0.12 5.05
C HIS A 93 -11.94 -0.97 5.97
N ILE A 94 -10.82 -0.69 6.66
CA ILE A 94 -10.27 -1.60 7.66
C ILE A 94 -11.23 -1.76 8.83
N ILE A 95 -11.79 -0.67 9.36
CA ILE A 95 -12.75 -0.69 10.47
C ILE A 95 -14.00 -1.50 10.09
N THR A 96 -14.50 -1.34 8.87
CA THR A 96 -15.62 -2.15 8.35
C THR A 96 -15.27 -3.64 8.32
N TYR A 97 -14.04 -3.99 7.92
CA TYR A 97 -13.57 -5.37 7.93
C TYR A 97 -13.41 -5.92 9.35
N ILE A 98 -12.89 -5.13 10.29
CA ILE A 98 -12.81 -5.47 11.72
C ILE A 98 -14.19 -5.84 12.28
N GLN A 99 -15.23 -5.05 11.96
CA GLN A 99 -16.60 -5.28 12.44
C GLN A 99 -17.23 -6.58 11.92
N ALA A 100 -16.73 -7.14 10.82
CA ALA A 100 -17.20 -8.40 10.27
C ALA A 100 -16.52 -9.63 10.89
N ILE A 101 -15.49 -9.43 11.72
CA ILE A 101 -14.72 -10.51 12.35
C ILE A 101 -15.30 -10.81 13.74
N VAL A 102 -15.54 -12.10 14.00
CA VAL A 102 -15.84 -12.59 15.35
C VAL A 102 -14.50 -12.95 16.01
N VAL A 103 -14.04 -12.09 16.91
CA VAL A 103 -12.80 -12.30 17.67
C VAL A 103 -13.01 -13.45 18.65
N SER A 104 -12.12 -14.44 18.62
CA SER A 104 -12.05 -15.53 19.58
C SER A 104 -11.59 -15.00 20.93
N HIS A 105 -12.13 -15.58 22.01
CA HIS A 105 -11.74 -15.24 23.38
C HIS A 105 -10.51 -16.03 23.87
N ASP A 106 -9.80 -16.71 22.97
CA ASP A 106 -8.57 -17.45 23.29
C ASP A 106 -7.31 -16.56 23.32
N GLY A 107 -7.41 -15.30 22.91
CA GLY A 107 -6.31 -14.34 22.91
C GLY A 107 -5.34 -14.45 21.74
N PHE A 108 -5.68 -15.20 20.69
CA PHE A 108 -4.79 -15.45 19.55
C PHE A 108 -5.16 -14.71 18.26
N ASP A 109 -6.20 -13.87 18.24
CA ASP A 109 -6.50 -13.04 17.07
C ASP A 109 -5.60 -11.82 17.01
N ALA A 110 -4.77 -11.77 15.99
CA ALA A 110 -3.70 -10.79 15.87
C ALA A 110 -3.91 -9.82 14.70
N TRP A 111 -3.30 -8.65 14.86
CA TRP A 111 -3.19 -7.64 13.82
C TRP A 111 -1.76 -7.11 13.77
N ILE A 112 -1.25 -6.84 12.57
CA ILE A 112 0.10 -6.32 12.38
C ILE A 112 0.03 -4.91 11.80
N LEU A 113 0.78 -3.99 12.40
CA LEU A 113 1.01 -2.65 11.87
C LEU A 113 2.52 -2.44 11.69
N ASP A 114 2.93 -1.90 10.55
CA ASP A 114 4.23 -1.24 10.45
C ASP A 114 4.27 0.04 11.32
N VAL A 115 5.46 0.59 11.56
CA VAL A 115 5.67 1.79 12.39
C VAL A 115 5.92 3.05 11.56
N ASP A 116 6.87 3.03 10.62
CA ASP A 116 7.40 4.23 9.95
C ASP A 116 6.52 4.65 8.77
N ASP A 117 5.91 5.83 8.84
CA ASP A 117 4.85 6.30 7.93
C ASP A 117 3.62 5.37 7.86
N THR A 118 3.49 4.48 8.85
CA THR A 118 2.26 3.74 9.17
C THR A 118 1.67 4.21 10.49
N CYS A 119 2.35 4.00 11.63
CA CYS A 119 1.91 4.50 12.92
C CYS A 119 2.35 5.95 13.17
N ILE A 120 3.62 6.24 12.93
CA ILE A 120 4.24 7.56 13.15
C ILE A 120 4.81 8.10 11.84
N SER A 121 4.66 9.40 11.60
CA SER A 121 5.03 10.01 10.34
C SER A 121 6.47 10.53 10.33
N ASN A 122 7.20 10.23 9.25
CA ASN A 122 8.52 10.79 9.00
C ASN A 122 8.50 12.03 8.11
N ILE A 123 7.32 12.63 7.88
CA ILE A 123 7.15 13.79 7.00
C ILE A 123 8.07 14.97 7.36
N LEU A 124 8.39 15.15 8.64
CA LEU A 124 9.28 16.21 9.11
C LEU A 124 10.73 15.98 8.64
N TYR A 125 11.20 14.74 8.62
CA TYR A 125 12.48 14.38 8.01
C TYR A 125 12.45 14.61 6.50
N TYR A 126 11.42 14.09 5.84
CA TYR A 126 11.32 14.13 4.38
C TYR A 126 11.07 15.54 3.83
N ARG A 127 10.52 16.48 4.59
CA ARG A 127 10.51 17.91 4.22
C ARG A 127 11.93 18.43 3.98
N GLY A 128 12.89 18.03 4.81
CA GLY A 128 14.31 18.37 4.65
C GLY A 128 15.03 17.58 3.53
N LYS A 129 14.38 16.56 2.98
CA LYS A 129 14.85 15.76 1.84
C LYS A 129 14.01 15.98 0.58
N ARG A 130 13.37 17.15 0.49
CA ARG A 130 12.50 17.55 -0.64
C ARG A 130 11.47 16.46 -0.97
N TYR A 131 10.80 15.96 0.06
CA TYR A 131 9.79 14.91 0.02
C TYR A 131 10.21 13.65 -0.76
N GLY A 132 11.51 13.29 -0.67
CA GLY A 132 12.06 12.10 -1.33
C GLY A 132 12.80 12.36 -2.63
N CYS A 133 12.91 13.60 -3.08
CA CYS A 133 13.72 13.94 -4.27
C CYS A 133 15.22 13.82 -3.98
N ASP A 134 15.63 14.02 -2.73
CA ASP A 134 17.01 13.85 -2.30
C ASP A 134 17.28 12.39 -1.89
N PRO A 135 18.48 11.84 -2.15
CA PRO A 135 18.82 10.47 -1.75
C PRO A 135 18.66 10.23 -0.24
N TYR A 136 18.24 9.01 0.09
CA TYR A 136 18.17 8.56 1.48
C TYR A 136 19.55 8.61 2.15
N ASP A 137 19.58 9.18 3.36
CA ASP A 137 20.77 9.33 4.18
C ASP A 137 20.58 8.53 5.47
N PRO A 138 21.09 7.30 5.54
CA PRO A 138 20.86 6.41 6.68
C PRO A 138 21.37 6.98 8.00
N ASN A 139 22.52 7.66 7.99
CA ASN A 139 23.10 8.25 9.20
C ASN A 139 22.29 9.46 9.63
N GLY A 140 21.92 10.34 8.69
CA GLY A 140 21.06 11.48 8.97
C GLY A 140 19.68 11.07 9.47
N PHE A 141 19.07 10.03 8.89
CA PHE A 141 17.80 9.49 9.35
C PHE A 141 17.92 8.92 10.76
N LYS A 142 18.95 8.12 11.03
CA LYS A 142 19.22 7.58 12.37
C LYS A 142 19.37 8.69 13.41
N THR A 143 20.18 9.72 13.14
CA THR A 143 20.35 10.87 14.04
C THR A 143 19.06 11.65 14.25
N TRP A 144 18.22 11.76 13.22
CA TRP A 144 16.91 12.41 13.34
C TRP A 144 15.93 11.57 14.16
N ALA A 145 15.80 10.27 13.86
CA ALA A 145 14.89 9.35 14.54
C ALA A 145 15.23 9.16 16.02
N LEU A 146 16.53 9.23 16.38
CA LEU A 146 17.01 9.21 17.77
C LEU A 146 16.48 10.36 18.63
N LYS A 147 16.10 11.49 18.03
CA LYS A 147 15.53 12.63 18.77
C LYS A 147 14.12 12.31 19.30
N GLY A 148 13.45 11.31 18.72
CA GLY A 148 12.02 11.11 18.90
C GLY A 148 11.20 12.28 18.35
N GLY A 149 9.88 12.21 18.50
CA GLY A 149 8.95 13.26 18.08
C GLY A 149 8.44 13.13 16.64
N CYS A 150 8.46 11.92 16.08
CA CYS A 150 7.69 11.59 14.89
C CYS A 150 6.20 11.63 15.27
N PRO A 151 5.35 12.50 14.70
CA PRO A 151 3.96 12.62 15.10
C PRO A 151 3.15 11.39 14.70
N ALA A 152 2.11 11.04 15.46
CA ALA A 152 1.16 10.01 15.09
C ALA A 152 0.51 10.31 13.73
N ILE A 153 0.23 9.28 12.94
CA ILE A 153 -0.70 9.38 11.82
C ILE A 153 -2.12 9.23 12.38
N PRO A 154 -2.96 10.29 12.42
CA PRO A 154 -4.20 10.28 13.20
C PRO A 154 -5.19 9.18 12.79
N ALA A 155 -5.27 8.89 11.48
CA ALA A 155 -6.12 7.81 10.98
C ALA A 155 -5.67 6.44 11.49
N VAL A 156 -4.37 6.18 11.58
CA VAL A 156 -3.83 4.90 12.05
C VAL A 156 -3.88 4.80 13.58
N LEU A 157 -3.71 5.90 14.31
CA LEU A 157 -3.97 5.91 15.76
C LEU A 157 -5.44 5.56 16.07
N ARG A 158 -6.39 6.09 15.29
CA ARG A 158 -7.82 5.70 15.36
C ARG A 158 -8.01 4.21 15.11
N LEU A 159 -7.36 3.66 14.09
CA LEU A 159 -7.38 2.23 13.78
C LEU A 159 -6.81 1.40 14.94
N PHE A 160 -5.65 1.80 15.46
CA PHE A 160 -4.96 1.11 16.56
C PHE A 160 -5.87 1.01 17.79
N ASN A 161 -6.46 2.12 18.23
CA ASN A 161 -7.39 2.13 19.36
C ASN A 161 -8.58 1.20 19.10
N LYS A 162 -9.14 1.24 17.89
CA LYS A 162 -10.25 0.35 17.52
C LYS A 162 -9.86 -1.14 17.58
N LEU A 163 -8.65 -1.50 17.16
CA LEU A 163 -8.15 -2.87 17.23
C LEU A 163 -8.02 -3.35 18.67
N VAL A 164 -7.38 -2.54 19.53
CA VAL A 164 -7.20 -2.83 20.96
C VAL A 164 -8.56 -2.97 21.66
N GLU A 165 -9.47 -2.02 21.44
CA GLU A 165 -10.84 -2.04 21.99
C GLU A 165 -11.65 -3.26 21.52
N SER A 166 -11.37 -3.77 20.32
CA SER A 166 -12.05 -4.94 19.77
C SER A 166 -11.42 -6.27 20.20
N GLY A 167 -10.37 -6.24 21.04
CA GLY A 167 -9.74 -7.42 21.63
C GLY A 167 -8.64 -8.06 20.78
N PHE A 168 -8.20 -7.44 19.69
CA PHE A 168 -7.09 -7.95 18.88
C PHE A 168 -5.75 -7.78 19.61
N LYS A 169 -4.85 -8.74 19.42
CA LYS A 169 -3.43 -8.62 19.77
C LYS A 169 -2.69 -7.87 18.68
N VAL A 170 -2.36 -6.61 18.96
CA VAL A 170 -1.69 -5.75 17.97
C VAL A 170 -0.18 -5.88 18.10
N PHE A 171 0.47 -6.30 17.02
CA PHE A 171 1.93 -6.36 16.89
C PHE A 171 2.41 -5.20 16.03
N LEU A 172 3.40 -4.47 16.53
CA LEU A 172 4.08 -3.42 15.78
C LEU A 172 5.39 -3.99 15.24
N VAL A 173 5.57 -4.04 13.91
CA VAL A 173 6.76 -4.65 13.28
C VAL A 173 7.48 -3.62 12.43
N THR A 174 8.69 -3.23 12.85
CA THR A 174 9.44 -2.13 12.23
C THR A 174 10.79 -2.56 11.67
N GLY A 175 11.22 -1.90 10.60
CA GLY A 175 12.58 -2.02 10.08
C GLY A 175 13.65 -1.31 10.93
N ARG A 176 13.25 -0.52 11.94
CA ARG A 176 14.19 0.17 12.84
C ARG A 176 15.04 -0.83 13.62
N ASP A 177 16.32 -0.48 13.76
CA ASP A 177 17.32 -1.29 14.46
C ASP A 177 17.08 -1.26 15.98
N GLN A 178 17.04 -2.45 16.59
CA GLN A 178 16.71 -2.61 18.01
C GLN A 178 17.74 -1.96 18.93
N GLU A 179 19.04 -2.15 18.65
CA GLU A 179 20.12 -1.66 19.51
C GLU A 179 20.19 -0.14 19.51
N THR A 180 19.96 0.47 18.34
CA THR A 180 20.24 1.89 18.15
C THR A 180 19.01 2.78 18.14
N LEU A 181 17.82 2.25 17.86
CA LEU A 181 16.57 3.02 17.82
C LEU A 181 15.47 2.48 18.75
N GLY A 182 15.71 1.38 19.48
CA GLY A 182 14.72 0.72 20.32
C GLY A 182 14.03 1.65 21.31
N GLN A 183 14.80 2.27 22.20
CA GLN A 183 14.24 3.14 23.25
C GLN A 183 13.54 4.37 22.66
N ALA A 184 14.18 5.07 21.72
CA ALA A 184 13.59 6.24 21.08
C ALA A 184 12.27 5.92 20.37
N THR A 185 12.16 4.75 19.74
CA THR A 185 10.93 4.30 19.06
C THR A 185 9.83 3.97 20.07
N LEU A 186 10.17 3.28 21.16
CA LEU A 186 9.23 2.97 22.24
C LEU A 186 8.68 4.25 22.87
N ASP A 187 9.55 5.19 23.26
CA ASP A 187 9.17 6.45 23.88
C ASP A 187 8.30 7.28 22.93
N ASN A 188 8.65 7.32 21.64
CA ASN A 188 7.87 8.05 20.64
C ASN A 188 6.47 7.46 20.47
N LEU A 189 6.35 6.13 20.32
CA LEU A 189 5.05 5.46 20.17
C LEU A 189 4.16 5.71 21.39
N HIS A 190 4.73 5.58 22.59
CA HIS A 190 4.02 5.86 23.83
C HIS A 190 3.52 7.31 23.89
N ASN A 191 4.38 8.29 23.58
CA ASN A 191 4.03 9.72 23.62
C ASN A 191 2.98 10.11 22.57
N GLU A 192 2.92 9.40 21.45
CA GLU A 192 1.94 9.60 20.38
C GLU A 192 0.64 8.79 20.58
N GLY A 193 0.51 8.10 21.72
CA GLY A 193 -0.73 7.43 22.13
C GLY A 193 -0.89 5.98 21.68
N PHE A 194 0.13 5.35 21.09
CA PHE A 194 0.12 3.92 20.76
C PHE A 194 0.40 3.07 22.01
N ILE A 195 -0.59 2.98 22.88
CA ILE A 195 -0.51 2.29 24.18
C ILE A 195 -1.38 1.03 24.15
N GLY A 196 -0.84 -0.10 24.61
CA GLY A 196 -1.59 -1.37 24.71
C GLY A 196 -1.41 -2.35 23.55
N TYR A 197 -0.38 -2.15 22.71
CA TYR A 197 0.06 -3.19 21.77
C TYR A 197 0.61 -4.41 22.53
N GLU A 198 0.52 -5.59 21.92
CA GLU A 198 1.04 -6.84 22.49
C GLU A 198 2.57 -6.86 22.49
N GLN A 199 3.19 -6.48 21.36
CA GLN A 199 4.64 -6.41 21.25
C GLN A 199 5.09 -5.41 20.18
N LEU A 200 6.18 -4.70 20.46
CA LEU A 200 6.98 -3.98 19.48
C LEU A 200 8.17 -4.85 19.06
N ILE A 201 8.22 -5.20 17.79
CA ILE A 201 9.25 -6.05 17.19
C ILE A 201 10.12 -5.18 16.28
N LEU A 202 11.34 -4.91 16.76
CA LEU A 202 12.38 -4.20 16.02
C LEU A 202 13.33 -5.20 15.34
N ARG A 203 14.12 -4.70 14.40
CA ARG A 203 15.14 -5.50 13.72
C ARG A 203 16.31 -5.78 14.67
N SER A 204 16.46 -7.04 15.06
CA SER A 204 17.58 -7.51 15.88
C SER A 204 18.85 -7.74 15.06
N VAL A 205 19.96 -8.02 15.75
CA VAL A 205 21.25 -8.37 15.13
C VAL A 205 21.14 -9.56 14.19
N ASP A 206 20.33 -10.58 14.53
CA ASP A 206 20.15 -11.79 13.73
C ASP A 206 19.50 -11.51 12.36
N HIS A 207 18.75 -10.40 12.26
CA HIS A 207 18.06 -9.98 11.04
C HIS A 207 18.79 -8.84 10.32
N LYS A 208 20.02 -8.51 10.76
CA LYS A 208 20.82 -7.45 10.17
C LYS A 208 21.24 -7.82 8.75
N GLY A 209 21.02 -6.90 7.81
CA GLY A 209 21.36 -7.10 6.39
C GLY A 209 20.33 -7.88 5.58
N GLN A 210 19.28 -8.44 6.19
CA GLN A 210 18.19 -9.06 5.46
C GLN A 210 17.31 -8.02 4.76
N GLY A 211 16.71 -8.36 3.61
CA GLY A 211 15.68 -7.52 2.97
C GLY A 211 14.46 -7.34 3.88
N ALA A 212 13.69 -6.26 3.69
CA ALA A 212 12.51 -6.00 4.52
C ALA A 212 11.43 -7.08 4.37
N VAL A 213 11.21 -7.55 3.13
CA VAL A 213 10.28 -8.66 2.82
C VAL A 213 10.65 -9.93 3.60
N VAL A 214 11.93 -10.30 3.58
CA VAL A 214 12.41 -11.54 4.24
C VAL A 214 12.25 -11.42 5.75
N TYR A 215 12.78 -10.35 6.34
CA TYR A 215 12.70 -10.09 7.77
C TYR A 215 11.24 -10.09 8.26
N LYS A 216 10.35 -9.33 7.60
CA LYS A 216 8.95 -9.25 8.04
C LYS A 216 8.19 -10.55 7.80
N SER A 217 8.52 -11.31 6.76
CA SER A 217 7.96 -12.66 6.56
C SER A 217 8.35 -13.61 7.69
N ASP A 218 9.63 -13.58 8.11
CA ASP A 218 10.12 -14.41 9.22
C ASP A 218 9.41 -14.06 10.53
N ILE A 219 9.22 -12.77 10.83
CA ILE A 219 8.46 -12.35 12.02
C ILE A 219 7.00 -12.83 11.94
N ARG A 220 6.32 -12.65 10.81
CA ARG A 220 4.93 -13.12 10.66
C ARG A 220 4.81 -14.63 10.83
N LYS A 221 5.75 -15.39 10.27
CA LYS A 221 5.83 -16.84 10.43
C LYS A 221 6.07 -17.25 11.88
N GLN A 222 6.91 -16.52 12.63
CA GLN A 222 7.09 -16.75 14.06
C GLN A 222 5.80 -16.50 14.84
N LEU A 223 5.05 -15.44 14.51
CA LEU A 223 3.76 -15.15 15.14
C LEU A 223 2.72 -16.25 14.86
N GLU A 224 2.57 -16.69 13.61
CA GLU A 224 1.69 -17.83 13.28
C GLU A 224 2.16 -19.12 13.98
N GLY A 225 3.47 -19.35 14.07
CA GLY A 225 4.06 -20.48 14.79
C GLY A 225 3.81 -20.46 16.30
N GLN A 226 3.56 -19.29 16.88
CA GLN A 226 3.10 -19.11 18.27
C GLN A 226 1.59 -19.33 18.44
N GLY A 227 0.85 -19.58 17.35
CA GLY A 227 -0.59 -19.84 17.34
C GLY A 227 -1.45 -18.62 17.01
N TYR A 228 -0.85 -17.46 16.73
CA TYR A 228 -1.62 -16.27 16.37
C TYR A 228 -2.28 -16.41 14.99
N ARG A 229 -3.53 -15.97 14.90
CA ARG A 229 -4.30 -15.83 13.66
C ARG A 229 -4.24 -14.38 13.21
N ILE A 230 -3.43 -14.11 12.18
CA ILE A 230 -3.24 -12.76 11.68
C ILE A 230 -4.42 -12.40 10.76
N TRP A 231 -5.34 -11.56 11.25
CA TRP A 231 -6.51 -11.13 10.48
C TRP A 231 -6.22 -10.01 9.50
N GLY A 232 -5.26 -9.16 9.85
CA GLY A 232 -4.92 -7.97 9.09
C GLY A 232 -3.45 -7.60 9.23
N ASN A 233 -2.87 -7.12 8.14
CA ASN A 233 -1.51 -6.59 8.08
C ASN A 233 -1.54 -5.25 7.32
N VAL A 234 -1.03 -4.19 7.96
CA VAL A 234 -1.10 -2.81 7.46
C VAL A 234 0.30 -2.23 7.41
N GLY A 235 0.64 -1.63 6.27
CA GLY A 235 1.93 -0.98 6.08
C GLY A 235 1.89 -0.01 4.91
N ASP A 236 2.83 0.93 4.92
CA ASP A 236 3.00 1.94 3.88
C ASP A 236 3.91 1.46 2.74
N GLN A 237 4.59 0.32 2.90
CA GLN A 237 5.42 -0.30 1.87
C GLN A 237 4.86 -1.64 1.42
N TRP A 238 5.09 -1.98 0.15
CA TRP A 238 4.79 -3.33 -0.33
C TRP A 238 5.64 -4.39 0.35
N SER A 239 6.84 -4.03 0.83
CA SER A 239 7.70 -4.93 1.61
C SER A 239 7.07 -5.39 2.93
N ASP A 240 6.09 -4.65 3.45
CA ASP A 240 5.38 -5.01 4.69
C ASP A 240 4.31 -6.07 4.44
N LEU A 241 3.81 -6.12 3.21
CA LEU A 241 2.60 -6.81 2.79
C LEU A 241 2.87 -7.98 1.83
N GLN A 242 4.13 -8.19 1.46
CA GLN A 242 4.59 -9.26 0.56
C GLN A 242 5.41 -10.32 1.29
N GLY A 243 5.63 -11.44 0.61
CA GLY A 243 6.28 -12.62 1.17
C GLY A 243 5.25 -13.56 1.81
N ASP A 244 5.66 -14.26 2.86
CA ASP A 244 4.85 -15.32 3.46
C ASP A 244 4.08 -14.84 4.70
N CYS A 245 3.04 -15.58 5.10
CA CYS A 245 2.29 -15.34 6.33
C CYS A 245 1.70 -13.91 6.42
N THR A 246 1.20 -13.36 5.31
CA THR A 246 0.73 -11.96 5.25
C THR A 246 -0.55 -11.68 6.05
N GLY A 247 -1.16 -12.71 6.64
CA GLY A 247 -2.48 -12.67 7.25
C GLY A 247 -3.62 -12.75 6.23
N ASN A 248 -4.85 -12.78 6.75
CA ASN A 248 -6.07 -12.95 5.95
C ASN A 248 -6.31 -11.80 4.96
N ARG A 249 -5.86 -10.59 5.30
CA ARG A 249 -5.98 -9.41 4.44
C ARG A 249 -4.86 -8.42 4.66
N THR A 250 -4.36 -7.86 3.57
CA THR A 250 -3.35 -6.79 3.59
C THR A 250 -3.98 -5.44 3.22
N PHE A 251 -3.43 -4.37 3.80
CA PHE A 251 -3.87 -3.00 3.52
C PHE A 251 -2.66 -2.09 3.32
N LYS A 252 -2.52 -1.57 2.10
CA LYS A 252 -1.44 -0.65 1.71
C LYS A 252 -1.86 0.79 2.03
N LEU A 253 -1.11 1.46 2.90
CA LEU A 253 -1.20 2.91 3.10
C LEU A 253 -0.34 3.61 2.04
N PRO A 254 -0.72 4.80 1.56
CA PRO A 254 0.10 5.53 0.60
C PRO A 254 1.42 5.97 1.23
N ASN A 255 2.52 5.87 0.47
CA ASN A 255 3.77 6.55 0.80
C ASN A 255 4.61 6.77 -0.47
N PRO A 256 4.53 7.96 -1.07
CA PRO A 256 5.28 8.27 -2.27
C PRO A 256 6.64 8.93 -1.97
N MET A 257 7.06 9.05 -0.71
CA MET A 257 8.30 9.74 -0.34
C MET A 257 9.54 8.84 -0.46
N TYR A 258 9.40 7.53 -0.27
CA TYR A 258 10.49 6.57 -0.43
C TYR A 258 9.99 5.17 -0.78
N PHE A 259 10.93 4.31 -1.18
CA PHE A 259 10.71 2.90 -1.47
C PHE A 259 11.59 2.03 -0.58
N VAL A 260 11.01 1.00 0.01
CA VAL A 260 11.73 -0.05 0.73
C VAL A 260 11.67 -1.35 -0.08
N PRO A 261 12.83 -1.92 -0.49
CA PRO A 261 12.90 -3.16 -1.25
C PRO A 261 12.65 -4.43 -0.42
#